data_AF-A0A7W3T6J5-F1
#
_entry.id   AF-A0A7W3T6J5-F1
#
_cell.length_a   1.000
_cell.length_b   1.000
_cell.length_c   1.000
_cell.angle_alpha   90.00
_cell.angle_beta   90.00
_cell.angle_gamma   90.00
#
_symmetry.space_group_name_H-M   'P 1'
#
loop_
_entity.id
_entity.type
_entity.pdbx_description
1 polymer ?
#
loop_
_entity_poly.entity_id
_entity_poly.type
_entity_poly.pdbx_seq_one_letter_code
_entity_poly.pdbx_strand_id
1 'polypeptide(L)'
;MRIFGRARQRPSTDWRLATHRAFTLIDDGRYEDAGELLTRAADLEPWLSESWFNLALLHKFRHDWERSRAAGLRAVALLERHAGAPDWWNVGIAATALQDWPLARRAWQAYGLDVPPQQDASGEPLGMALGGAAVRLSPEGES
;
A
#
# COMPACT_ATOMS: atom_id res chain seq x y z
N MET A 1 -9.36 -21.89 29.94
CA MET A 1 -9.38 -20.42 29.77
C MET A 1 -8.00 -19.90 30.16
N ARG A 2 -7.13 -19.61 29.19
CA ARG A 2 -5.78 -19.07 29.41
C ARG A 2 -5.66 -17.79 28.58
N ILE A 3 -5.45 -16.70 29.29
CA ILE A 3 -5.37 -15.33 28.81
C ILE A 3 -4.00 -15.17 28.15
N PHE A 4 -3.94 -15.10 26.83
CA PHE A 4 -2.71 -14.70 26.13
C PHE A 4 -2.54 -13.19 26.24
N GLY A 5 -2.13 -12.73 27.43
CA GLY A 5 -1.45 -11.45 27.53
C GLY A 5 -0.08 -11.59 26.87
N ARG A 6 -0.01 -11.43 25.54
CA ARG A 6 1.27 -11.20 24.86
C ARG A 6 1.80 -9.88 25.42
N ALA A 7 2.74 -9.98 26.36
CA ALA A 7 3.57 -8.86 26.75
C ALA A 7 4.07 -8.21 25.46
N ARG A 8 3.92 -6.88 25.34
CA ARG A 8 4.61 -6.09 24.32
C ARG A 8 6.11 -6.33 24.52
N GLN A 9 6.64 -7.36 23.85
CA GLN A 9 8.08 -7.57 23.74
C GLN A 9 8.65 -6.26 23.18
N ARG A 10 9.79 -5.81 23.72
CA ARG A 10 10.49 -4.65 23.14
C ARG A 10 10.55 -4.87 21.62
N PRO A 11 10.06 -3.93 20.78
CA PRO A 11 10.09 -4.12 19.35
C PRO A 11 11.50 -4.46 18.93
N SER A 12 11.68 -5.57 18.20
CA SER A 12 13.00 -5.86 17.66
C SER A 12 13.33 -4.72 16.68
N THR A 13 14.54 -4.16 16.74
CA THR A 13 14.96 -3.19 15.72
C THR A 13 15.26 -3.86 14.37
N ASP A 14 15.19 -5.19 14.31
CA ASP A 14 15.57 -5.98 13.13
C ASP A 14 14.67 -5.70 11.93
N TRP A 15 13.37 -5.43 12.13
CA TRP A 15 12.48 -5.06 11.02
C TRP A 15 12.88 -3.72 10.41
N ARG A 16 13.30 -2.73 11.21
CA ARG A 16 13.77 -1.42 10.69
C ARG A 16 15.03 -1.56 9.89
N LEU A 17 15.97 -2.37 10.38
CA LEU A 17 17.22 -2.63 9.66
C LEU A 17 16.96 -3.35 8.34
N ALA A 18 16.06 -4.34 8.34
CA ALA A 18 15.62 -5.02 7.13
C ALA A 18 14.98 -4.04 6.14
N THR A 19 14.05 -3.20 6.60
CA THR A 19 13.41 -2.14 5.80
C THR A 19 14.42 -1.15 5.23
N HIS A 20 15.34 -0.63 6.04
CA HIS A 20 16.35 0.33 5.57
C HIS A 20 17.25 -0.27 4.48
N ARG A 21 17.72 -1.51 4.67
CA ARG A 21 18.49 -2.24 3.66
C ARG A 21 17.68 -2.52 2.41
N ALA A 22 16.40 -2.85 2.55
CA ALA A 22 15.52 -3.05 1.41
C ALA A 22 15.38 -1.79 0.55
N PHE A 23 15.29 -0.61 1.17
CA PHE A 23 15.25 0.65 0.41
C PHE A 23 16.56 0.92 -0.36
N THR A 24 17.72 0.64 0.24
CA THR A 24 19.00 0.70 -0.52
C THR A 24 18.98 -0.24 -1.72
N LEU A 25 18.46 -1.46 -1.57
CA LEU A 25 18.35 -2.43 -2.67
C LEU A 25 17.33 -1.98 -3.73
N ILE A 26 16.23 -1.32 -3.33
CA ILE A 26 15.27 -0.72 -4.26
C ILE A 26 15.93 0.38 -5.10
N ASP A 27 16.73 1.24 -4.47
CA ASP A 27 17.47 2.30 -5.16
C ASP A 27 18.48 1.72 -6.16
N ASP A 28 19.05 0.55 -5.85
CA ASP A 28 19.93 -0.22 -6.75
C ASP A 28 19.18 -1.09 -7.78
N GLY A 29 17.85 -1.05 -7.81
CA GLY A 29 17.00 -1.85 -8.72
C GLY A 29 16.90 -3.36 -8.38
N ARG A 30 17.40 -3.78 -7.21
CA ARG A 30 17.39 -5.16 -6.72
C ARG A 30 16.09 -5.49 -5.98
N TYR A 31 14.98 -5.49 -6.72
CA TYR A 31 13.63 -5.63 -6.16
C TYR A 31 13.33 -7.00 -5.53
N GLU A 32 13.93 -8.09 -6.02
CA GLU A 32 13.79 -9.43 -5.45
C GLU A 32 14.36 -9.49 -4.04
N ASP A 33 15.63 -9.09 -3.87
CA ASP A 33 16.32 -9.09 -2.58
C ASP A 33 15.63 -8.15 -1.56
N ALA A 34 15.17 -6.99 -2.04
CA ALA A 34 14.36 -6.07 -1.24
C ALA A 34 13.04 -6.73 -0.77
N GLY A 35 12.43 -7.55 -1.62
CA GLY A 35 11.21 -8.30 -1.30
C GLY A 35 11.41 -9.33 -0.20
N GLU A 36 12.53 -10.04 -0.19
CA GLU A 36 12.85 -10.96 0.89
C GLU A 36 12.99 -10.23 2.23
N LEU A 37 13.67 -9.08 2.24
CA LEU A 37 13.86 -8.28 3.44
C LEU A 37 12.56 -7.66 3.96
N LEU A 38 11.71 -7.13 3.09
CA LEU A 38 10.43 -6.55 3.49
C LEU A 38 9.42 -7.60 3.93
N THR A 39 9.43 -8.79 3.31
CA THR A 39 8.64 -9.94 3.79
C THR A 39 9.09 -10.33 5.19
N ARG A 40 10.40 -10.46 5.42
CA ARG A 40 10.95 -10.73 6.75
C ARG A 40 10.59 -9.65 7.77
N ALA A 41 10.59 -8.37 7.38
CA ALA A 41 10.18 -7.28 8.26
C ALA A 41 8.70 -7.38 8.68
N ALA A 42 7.82 -7.80 7.75
CA ALA A 42 6.41 -8.07 8.04
C ALA A 42 6.20 -9.31 8.92
N ASP A 43 7.02 -10.36 8.75
CA ASP A 43 6.98 -11.56 9.59
C ASP A 43 7.49 -11.32 11.03
N LEU A 44 8.49 -10.45 11.19
CA LEU A 44 9.03 -10.08 12.50
C LEU A 44 8.02 -9.27 13.33
N GLU A 45 7.29 -8.35 12.70
CA GLU A 45 6.32 -7.49 13.35
C GLU A 45 4.97 -7.52 12.61
N PRO A 46 4.20 -8.63 12.67
CA PRO A 46 2.98 -8.80 11.89
C PRO A 46 1.83 -7.88 12.32
N TRP A 47 1.98 -7.19 13.45
CA TRP A 47 1.05 -6.17 13.98
C TRP A 47 1.45 -4.74 13.62
N LEU A 48 2.61 -4.53 12.98
CA LEU A 48 3.09 -3.21 12.62
C LEU A 48 2.61 -2.83 11.21
N SER A 49 1.74 -1.82 11.12
CA SER A 49 1.23 -1.32 9.83
C SER A 49 2.36 -0.95 8.86
N GLU A 50 3.43 -0.32 9.37
CA GLU A 50 4.56 0.16 8.58
C GLU A 50 5.28 -0.96 7.79
N SER A 51 5.42 -2.16 8.37
CA SER A 51 6.04 -3.29 7.65
C SER A 51 5.21 -3.71 6.43
N TRP A 52 3.88 -3.79 6.61
CA TRP A 52 2.96 -4.11 5.53
C TRP A 52 2.83 -2.99 4.50
N PHE A 53 2.88 -1.73 4.94
CA PHE A 53 2.91 -0.56 4.07
C PHE A 53 4.12 -0.58 3.12
N ASN A 54 5.32 -0.85 3.66
CA ASN A 54 6.54 -0.91 2.86
C ASN A 54 6.53 -2.09 1.88
N LEU A 55 6.01 -3.25 2.30
CA LEU A 55 5.82 -4.38 1.39
C LEU A 55 4.84 -4.04 0.25
N ALA A 56 3.74 -3.33 0.55
CA ALA A 56 2.81 -2.85 -0.47
C ALA A 56 3.46 -1.86 -1.44
N LEU A 57 4.33 -0.97 -0.94
CA LEU A 57 5.09 -0.01 -1.74
C LEU A 57 6.05 -0.71 -2.70
N LEU A 58 6.76 -1.74 -2.24
CA LEU A 58 7.62 -2.55 -3.11
C LEU A 58 6.81 -3.19 -4.24
N HIS A 59 5.69 -3.84 -3.93
CA HIS A 59 4.85 -4.47 -4.95
C HIS A 59 4.28 -3.43 -5.93
N LYS A 60 3.97 -2.22 -5.46
CA LYS A 60 3.61 -1.09 -6.33
C LYS A 60 4.75 -0.71 -7.27
N PHE A 61 6.01 -0.63 -6.81
CA PHE A 61 7.15 -0.36 -7.70
C PHE A 61 7.36 -1.44 -8.76
N ARG A 62 6.98 -2.69 -8.45
CA ARG A 62 7.02 -3.83 -9.38
C ARG A 62 5.77 -3.96 -10.27
N HIS A 63 4.81 -3.06 -10.14
CA HIS A 63 3.48 -3.15 -10.77
C HIS A 63 2.74 -4.46 -10.45
N ASP A 64 3.07 -5.12 -9.34
CA ASP A 64 2.35 -6.28 -8.82
C ASP A 64 1.16 -5.79 -8.00
N TRP A 65 0.12 -5.34 -8.71
CA TRP A 65 -1.03 -4.66 -8.11
C TRP A 65 -1.81 -5.56 -7.15
N GLU A 66 -1.89 -6.86 -7.44
CA GLU A 66 -2.56 -7.83 -6.58
C GLU A 66 -1.87 -7.97 -5.21
N ARG A 67 -0.53 -8.17 -5.21
CA ARG A 67 0.21 -8.25 -3.95
C ARG A 67 0.28 -6.91 -3.24
N SER A 68 0.35 -5.80 -3.99
CA SER A 68 0.29 -4.45 -3.42
C SER A 68 -1.04 -4.21 -2.70
N ARG A 69 -2.18 -4.58 -3.32
CA ARG A 69 -3.50 -4.53 -2.70
C ARG A 69 -3.55 -5.39 -1.43
N ALA A 70 -3.10 -6.63 -1.48
CA ALA A 70 -3.14 -7.53 -0.34
C ALA A 70 -2.32 -7.00 0.86
N ALA A 71 -1.09 -6.58 0.64
CA ALA A 71 -0.24 -6.01 1.68
C ALA A 71 -0.79 -4.67 2.20
N GLY A 72 -1.27 -3.80 1.31
CA GLY A 72 -1.87 -2.52 1.70
C GLY A 72 -3.13 -2.70 2.55
N LEU A 73 -4.01 -3.65 2.19
CA LEU A 73 -5.20 -4.00 2.98
C LEU A 73 -4.81 -4.51 4.37
N ARG A 74 -3.70 -5.24 4.48
CA ARG A 74 -3.17 -5.68 5.77
C ARG A 74 -2.66 -4.51 6.62
N ALA A 75 -1.97 -3.55 5.99
CA ALA A 75 -1.50 -2.34 6.67
C ALA A 75 -2.69 -1.54 7.24
N VAL A 76 -3.67 -1.17 6.41
CA VAL A 76 -4.81 -0.36 6.85
C VAL A 76 -5.66 -1.05 7.93
N ALA A 77 -5.72 -2.39 7.94
CA ALA A 77 -6.42 -3.16 8.97
C ALA A 77 -5.75 -3.09 10.36
N LEU A 78 -4.48 -2.69 10.43
CA LEU A 78 -3.71 -2.54 11.66
C LEU A 78 -3.74 -1.12 12.22
N LEU A 79 -4.34 -0.16 11.51
CA LEU A 79 -4.42 1.23 11.95
C LEU A 79 -5.45 1.42 13.05
N GLU A 80 -5.06 2.10 14.13
CA GLU A 80 -6.00 2.54 15.18
C GLU A 80 -6.90 3.70 14.69
N ARG A 81 -6.43 4.49 13.71
CA ARG A 81 -7.18 5.61 13.10
C ARG A 81 -7.39 5.37 11.60
N HIS A 82 -8.62 5.52 11.13
CA HIS A 82 -8.99 5.05 9.80
C HIS A 82 -8.97 6.15 8.72
N ALA A 83 -9.06 7.43 9.08
CA ALA A 83 -9.13 8.53 8.12
C ALA A 83 -7.81 9.33 8.08
N GLY A 84 -7.40 9.75 6.88
CA GLY A 84 -6.20 10.54 6.62
C GLY A 84 -4.88 9.78 6.77
N ALA A 85 -4.92 8.46 6.90
CA ALA A 85 -3.72 7.64 7.10
C ALA A 85 -3.00 7.39 5.77
N PRO A 86 -1.66 7.51 5.72
CA PRO A 86 -0.88 7.33 4.50
C PRO A 86 -1.00 5.91 3.92
N ASP A 87 -1.33 4.92 4.75
CA ASP A 87 -1.43 3.52 4.37
C ASP A 87 -2.52 3.25 3.33
N TRP A 88 -3.57 4.08 3.30
CA TRP A 88 -4.62 4.00 2.28
C TRP A 88 -4.13 4.33 0.87
N TRP A 89 -3.01 5.06 0.74
CA TRP A 89 -2.48 5.45 -0.57
C TRP A 89 -2.18 4.25 -1.46
N ASN A 90 -1.45 3.26 -0.93
CA ASN A 90 -1.06 2.09 -1.69
C ASN A 90 -2.28 1.21 -2.05
N VAL A 91 -3.28 1.12 -1.17
CA VAL A 91 -4.56 0.45 -1.47
C VAL A 91 -5.28 1.16 -2.60
N GLY A 92 -5.36 2.49 -2.55
CA GLY A 92 -6.00 3.29 -3.60
C GLY A 92 -5.33 3.11 -4.97
N ILE A 93 -4.00 3.19 -5.02
CA ILE A 93 -3.23 2.99 -6.27
C ILE A 93 -3.48 1.59 -6.82
N ALA A 94 -3.31 0.56 -5.99
CA ALA A 94 -3.48 -0.83 -6.43
C ALA A 94 -4.90 -1.13 -6.88
N ALA A 95 -5.92 -0.68 -6.14
CA ALA A 95 -7.32 -0.85 -6.52
C ALA A 95 -7.66 -0.11 -7.82
N THR A 96 -7.09 1.08 -8.03
CA THR A 96 -7.25 1.85 -9.28
C THR A 96 -6.64 1.08 -10.46
N ALA A 97 -5.42 0.55 -10.29
CA ALA A 97 -4.74 -0.23 -11.33
C ALA A 97 -5.46 -1.54 -11.67
N LEU A 98 -6.12 -2.16 -10.68
CA LEU A 98 -6.93 -3.37 -10.85
C LEU A 98 -8.37 -3.07 -11.29
N GLN A 99 -8.75 -1.81 -11.47
CA GLN A 99 -10.12 -1.38 -11.78
C GLN A 99 -11.15 -1.85 -10.73
N ASP A 100 -10.72 -2.04 -9.49
CA ASP A 100 -11.59 -2.28 -8.33
C ASP A 100 -12.11 -0.94 -7.81
N TRP A 101 -13.02 -0.34 -8.57
CA TRP A 101 -13.51 1.01 -8.34
C TRP A 101 -14.19 1.23 -6.98
N PRO A 102 -14.98 0.27 -6.46
CA PRO A 102 -15.53 0.38 -5.10
C PRO A 102 -14.42 0.48 -4.05
N LEU A 103 -13.38 -0.36 -4.14
CA LEU A 103 -12.27 -0.31 -3.19
C LEU A 103 -11.42 0.95 -3.38
N ALA A 104 -11.13 1.34 -4.62
CA ALA A 104 -10.36 2.55 -4.94
C ALA A 104 -11.02 3.79 -4.34
N ARG A 105 -12.33 3.97 -4.55
CA ARG A 105 -13.12 5.07 -4.00
C ARG A 105 -13.03 5.12 -2.48
N ARG A 106 -13.28 3.98 -1.83
CA ARG A 106 -13.19 3.88 -0.36
C ARG A 106 -11.79 4.22 0.14
N ALA A 107 -10.75 3.72 -0.51
CA ALA A 107 -9.37 3.99 -0.12
C ALA A 107 -9.02 5.48 -0.30
N TRP A 108 -9.44 6.10 -1.39
CA TRP A 108 -9.19 7.53 -1.63
C TRP A 108 -9.94 8.44 -0.66
N GLN A 109 -11.20 8.13 -0.34
CA GLN A 109 -11.95 8.82 0.71
C GLN A 109 -11.27 8.65 2.08
N ALA A 110 -10.83 7.43 2.41
CA ALA A 110 -10.14 7.15 3.65
C ALA A 110 -8.75 7.81 3.73
N TYR A 111 -8.07 7.99 2.59
CA TYR A 111 -6.85 8.78 2.48
C TYR A 111 -7.12 10.29 2.68
N GLY A 112 -8.36 10.75 2.50
CA GLY A 112 -8.79 12.13 2.71
C GLY A 112 -9.06 12.93 1.44
N LEU A 113 -9.14 12.27 0.28
CA LEU A 113 -9.56 12.92 -0.97
C LEU A 113 -11.09 13.03 -1.02
N ASP A 114 -11.58 14.17 -1.51
CA ASP A 114 -13.00 14.35 -1.80
C ASP A 114 -13.37 13.62 -3.08
N VAL A 115 -13.70 12.33 -2.94
CA VAL A 115 -14.20 11.50 -4.05
C VAL A 115 -15.72 11.36 -3.90
N PRO A 116 -16.50 11.74 -4.92
CA PRO A 116 -17.95 11.61 -4.89
C PRO A 116 -18.41 10.17 -4.58
N PRO A 117 -19.62 9.97 -4.02
CA PRO A 117 -20.19 8.63 -3.88
C PRO A 117 -20.39 7.96 -5.25
N GLN A 118 -20.54 6.64 -5.24
CA GLN A 118 -20.85 5.87 -6.44
C GLN A 118 -22.19 6.35 -7.05
N GLN A 119 -22.17 6.69 -8.34
CA GLN A 119 -23.34 7.26 -9.04
C GLN A 119 -24.08 6.21 -9.89
N ASP A 120 -23.39 5.14 -10.32
CA ASP A 120 -23.94 4.09 -11.16
C ASP A 120 -23.59 2.68 -10.64
N ALA A 121 -24.07 1.63 -11.29
CA ALA A 121 -23.83 0.25 -10.85
C ALA A 121 -22.41 -0.26 -11.17
N SER A 122 -21.73 0.29 -12.18
CA SER A 122 -20.35 -0.11 -12.53
C SER A 122 -19.34 0.42 -11.53
N GLY A 123 -19.64 1.56 -10.89
CA GLY A 123 -18.76 2.21 -9.92
C GLY A 123 -17.54 2.88 -10.57
N GLU A 124 -17.40 2.77 -11.89
CA GLU A 124 -16.35 3.41 -12.66
C GLU A 124 -16.39 4.93 -12.44
N PRO A 125 -15.24 5.62 -12.40
CA PRO A 125 -15.20 7.08 -12.34
C PRO A 125 -15.52 7.73 -13.70
N LEU A 126 -16.52 7.21 -14.43
CA LEU A 126 -16.98 7.83 -15.68
C LEU A 126 -17.64 9.17 -15.38
N GLY A 127 -17.27 10.20 -16.14
CA GLY A 127 -17.86 11.53 -16.02
C GLY A 127 -17.40 12.36 -14.81
N MET A 128 -16.38 11.94 -14.05
CA MET A 128 -15.81 12.80 -13.02
C MET A 128 -15.11 14.01 -13.67
N ALA A 129 -15.54 15.22 -13.30
CA ALA A 129 -14.90 16.48 -13.69
C ALA A 129 -13.62 16.72 -12.85
N LEU A 130 -12.61 15.86 -13.04
CA LEU A 130 -11.32 15.92 -12.32
C LEU A 130 -10.37 17.02 -12.83
N GLY A 131 -10.86 17.90 -13.71
CA GLY A 131 -10.03 18.85 -14.46
C GLY A 131 -9.21 18.17 -15.55
N GLY A 132 -8.34 18.94 -16.21
CA GLY A 132 -7.42 18.39 -17.20
C GLY A 132 -6.37 17.51 -16.54
N ALA A 133 -6.43 16.20 -16.78
CA ALA A 133 -5.39 15.28 -16.34
C ALA A 133 -4.26 15.24 -17.37
N ALA A 134 -3.02 15.51 -16.94
CA ALA A 134 -1.85 15.27 -17.77
C ALA A 134 -1.63 13.76 -17.88
N VAL A 135 -1.88 13.20 -19.07
CA VAL A 135 -1.52 11.82 -19.39
C VAL A 135 -0.09 11.84 -19.91
N ARG A 136 0.84 11.17 -19.21
CA ARG A 136 2.19 10.96 -19.75
C ARG A 136 2.15 9.79 -20.73
N LEU A 137 2.22 10.10 -22.03
CA LEU A 137 2.13 9.12 -23.12
C LEU A 137 3.44 8.38 -23.44
N SER A 138 4.41 8.35 -22.53
CA SER A 138 5.69 7.65 -22.72
C SER A 138 5.98 6.74 -21.53
N PRO A 139 5.65 5.43 -21.61
CA PRO A 139 6.03 4.46 -20.57
C PRO A 139 7.54 4.16 -20.56
N GLU A 140 8.24 4.42 -21.67
CA GLU A 140 9.69 4.31 -21.77
C GLU A 140 10.23 5.66 -22.25
N GLY A 141 11.15 6.26 -21.49
CA GLY A 141 11.76 7.54 -21.86
C GLY A 141 12.47 7.43 -23.20
N GLU A 142 12.44 8.50 -23.98
CA GLU A 142 13.21 8.62 -25.22
C GLU A 142 14.68 8.25 -24.98
N SER A 143 15.24 7.48 -25.93
CA SER A 143 16.58 6.88 -25.90
C SER A 143 17.72 7.89 -25.79
#